data_AF-A0A1B0EU97-F1
#
_entry.id   AF-A0A1B0EU97-F1
#
_cell.length_a   1.000
_cell.length_b   1.000
_cell.length_c   1.000
_cell.angle_alpha   90.00
_cell.angle_beta   90.00
_cell.angle_gamma   90.00
#
_symmetry.space_group_name_H-M   'P 1'
#
loop_
_entity.id
_entity.type
_entity.pdbx_description
1 polymer ?
#
loop_
_entity_poly.entity_id
_entity_poly.type
_entity_poly.pdbx_seq_one_letter_code
_entity_poly.pdbx_strand_id
1 'polypeptide(L)'
;MERVLVDKMVLHRATDQVTILTGDRARLKDLLRLRLIECGWTDQLRLMCREVVKAEDGKVNVDQLVQQVTPKARTMIPDTVKKELLQKIKTLLTEHEENQ
;
A
#
# COMPACT_ATOMS: atom_id res chain seq x y z
N MET A 1 -7.02 -15.05 -20.67
CA MET A 1 -6.90 -14.65 -19.25
C MET A 1 -5.44 -14.56 -18.82
N GLU A 2 -4.61 -15.56 -19.15
CA GLU A 2 -3.16 -15.61 -18.84
C GLU A 2 -2.32 -14.45 -19.41
N ARG A 3 -2.53 -14.07 -20.68
CA ARG A 3 -1.78 -12.96 -21.32
C ARG A 3 -1.94 -11.61 -20.59
N VAL A 4 -3.17 -11.28 -20.18
CA VAL A 4 -3.49 -10.04 -19.46
C VAL A 4 -2.85 -9.98 -18.06
N LEU A 5 -2.68 -11.14 -17.42
CA LEU A 5 -2.00 -11.27 -16.12
C LEU A 5 -0.49 -11.07 -16.25
N VAL A 6 0.12 -11.63 -17.30
CA VAL A 6 1.56 -11.45 -17.59
C VAL A 6 1.86 -9.98 -17.91
N ASP A 7 1.04 -9.31 -18.73
CA ASP A 7 1.22 -7.89 -19.05
C ASP A 7 1.08 -7.00 -17.80
N LYS A 8 0.11 -7.27 -16.93
CA LYS A 8 0.00 -6.59 -15.62
C LYS A 8 1.24 -6.79 -14.74
N MET A 9 1.81 -8.00 -14.74
CA MET A 9 2.97 -8.33 -13.90
C MET A 9 4.25 -7.66 -14.43
N VAL A 10 4.45 -7.63 -15.75
CA VAL A 10 5.58 -6.95 -16.39
C VAL A 10 5.48 -5.44 -16.20
N LEU A 11 4.28 -4.87 -16.39
CA LEU A 11 4.02 -3.44 -16.17
C LEU A 11 4.29 -3.04 -14.71
N HIS A 12 3.81 -3.83 -13.74
CA HIS A 12 4.07 -3.58 -12.32
C HIS A 12 5.56 -3.56 -12.00
N ARG A 13 6.33 -4.50 -12.56
CA ARG A 13 7.78 -4.59 -12.38
C ARG A 13 8.53 -3.40 -12.97
N ALA A 14 8.13 -2.96 -14.17
CA ALA A 14 8.71 -1.80 -14.84
C ALA A 14 8.41 -0.50 -14.08
N THR A 15 7.16 -0.30 -13.62
CA THR A 15 6.77 0.84 -12.78
C THR A 15 7.55 0.87 -11.46
N ASP A 16 7.69 -0.27 -10.79
CA ASP A 16 8.50 -0.38 -9.57
C ASP A 16 9.97 -0.03 -9.83
N GLN A 17 10.54 -0.53 -10.93
CA GLN A 17 11.94 -0.29 -11.26
C GLN A 17 12.20 1.19 -11.57
N VAL A 18 11.37 1.83 -12.39
CA VAL A 18 11.50 3.27 -12.73
C VAL A 18 11.41 4.12 -11.46
N THR A 19 10.36 3.93 -10.66
CA THR A 19 10.15 4.74 -9.44
C THR A 19 11.21 4.50 -8.37
N ILE A 20 11.87 3.33 -8.36
CA ILE A 20 13.02 3.07 -7.49
C ILE A 20 14.24 3.87 -7.95
N LEU A 21 14.57 3.80 -9.24
CA LEU A 21 15.78 4.41 -9.80
C LEU A 21 15.74 5.95 -9.73
N THR A 22 14.55 6.55 -9.81
CA THR A 22 14.35 8.00 -9.76
C THR A 22 14.18 8.55 -8.35
N GLY A 23 14.14 7.68 -7.32
CA GLY A 23 13.90 8.06 -5.93
C GLY A 23 12.44 8.38 -5.58
N ASP A 24 11.54 8.35 -6.56
CA ASP A 24 10.12 8.69 -6.38
C ASP A 24 9.37 7.70 -5.48
N ARG A 25 9.87 6.47 -5.38
CA ARG A 25 9.27 5.46 -4.50
C ARG A 25 9.32 5.86 -3.03
N ALA A 26 10.34 6.60 -2.58
CA ALA A 26 10.39 7.12 -1.22
C ALA A 26 9.27 8.15 -1.00
N ARG A 27 9.13 9.10 -1.93
CA ARG A 27 8.09 10.14 -1.90
C ARG A 27 6.68 9.55 -1.92
N LEU A 28 6.44 8.53 -2.74
CA LEU A 28 5.15 7.82 -2.80
C LEU A 28 4.85 7.08 -1.49
N LYS A 29 5.85 6.47 -0.84
CA LYS A 29 5.68 5.85 0.47
C LYS A 29 5.34 6.86 1.55
N ASP A 30 5.98 8.02 1.54
CA ASP A 30 5.72 9.08 2.52
C ASP A 30 4.33 9.69 2.34
N LEU A 31 3.91 9.92 1.08
CA LEU A 31 2.54 10.32 0.77
C LEU A 31 1.51 9.30 1.28
N LEU A 32 1.71 8.01 0.98
CA LEU A 32 0.82 6.94 1.47
C LEU A 32 0.76 6.95 3.00
N ARG A 33 1.89 7.03 3.70
CA ARG A 33 1.93 7.08 5.17
C ARG A 33 1.13 8.27 5.71
N LEU A 34 1.33 9.45 5.16
CA LEU A 34 0.61 10.65 5.55
C LEU A 34 -0.90 10.46 5.40
N ARG A 35 -1.36 10.00 4.23
CA ARG A 35 -2.79 9.77 3.97
C ARG A 35 -3.41 8.71 4.87
N LEU A 36 -2.68 7.63 5.19
CA LEU A 36 -3.13 6.60 6.13
C LEU A 36 -3.22 7.10 7.58
N ILE A 37 -2.44 8.11 7.96
CA ILE A 37 -2.57 8.78 9.26
C ILE A 37 -3.78 9.71 9.23
N GLU A 38 -3.89 10.57 8.22
CA GLU A 38 -4.96 11.57 8.11
C GLU A 38 -6.36 10.96 8.01
N CYS A 39 -6.51 9.82 7.32
CA CYS A 39 -7.80 9.15 7.23
C CYS A 39 -8.11 8.25 8.45
N GLY A 40 -7.26 8.23 9.47
CA GLY A 40 -7.44 7.46 10.70
C GLY A 40 -7.16 5.96 10.57
N TRP A 41 -6.71 5.48 9.39
CA TRP A 41 -6.44 4.05 9.17
C TRP A 41 -5.40 3.50 10.15
N THR A 42 -4.36 4.27 10.45
CA THR A 42 -3.29 3.85 11.37
C THR A 42 -3.84 3.55 12.77
N ASP A 43 -4.74 4.39 13.27
CA ASP A 43 -5.31 4.21 14.60
C ASP A 43 -6.35 3.09 14.64
N GLN A 44 -7.14 2.94 13.57
CA GLN A 44 -8.08 1.83 13.44
C GLN A 44 -7.34 0.48 13.35
N LEU A 45 -6.21 0.42 12.64
CA LEU A 45 -5.35 -0.76 12.59
C LEU A 45 -4.77 -1.09 13.98
N ARG A 46 -4.26 -0.09 14.70
CA ARG A 46 -3.75 -0.29 16.07
C ARG A 46 -4.83 -0.81 17.01
N LEU A 47 -6.07 -0.31 16.89
CA LEU A 47 -7.20 -0.78 17.68
C LEU A 47 -7.50 -2.26 17.39
N MET A 48 -7.58 -2.62 16.11
CA MET A 48 -7.81 -4.01 15.69
C MET A 48 -6.72 -4.96 16.22
N CYS A 49 -5.45 -4.55 16.19
CA CYS A 49 -4.38 -5.35 16.78
C CYS A 49 -4.58 -5.59 18.28
N ARG A 50 -4.97 -4.55 19.03
CA ARG A 50 -5.25 -4.67 20.47
C ARG A 50 -6.43 -5.59 20.75
N GLU A 51 -7.47 -5.54 19.93
CA GLU A 51 -8.64 -6.41 20.06
C GLU A 51 -8.28 -7.88 19.84
N VAL A 52 -7.45 -8.20 18.84
CA VAL A 52 -6.98 -9.57 18.60
C VAL A 52 -6.12 -10.07 19.75
N VAL A 53 -5.16 -9.26 20.23
CA VAL A 53 -4.31 -9.63 21.37
C VAL A 53 -5.16 -9.89 22.63
N LYS A 54 -6.19 -9.07 22.86
CA LYS A 54 -7.12 -9.24 23.99
C LYS A 54 -8.00 -10.49 23.83
N ALA A 55 -8.49 -10.77 22.63
CA ALA A 55 -9.33 -11.94 22.35
C ALA A 55 -8.58 -13.26 22.52
N GLU A 56 -7.30 -13.28 22.17
CA GLU A 56 -6.43 -14.45 22.28
C GLU A 56 -5.72 -14.55 23.65
N ASP A 57 -6.13 -13.76 24.65
CA ASP A 57 -5.55 -13.74 26.01
C ASP A 57 -4.01 -13.58 26.00
N GLY A 58 -3.50 -12.78 25.07
CA GLY A 58 -2.07 -12.54 24.90
C GLY A 58 -1.27 -13.70 24.30
N LYS A 59 -1.90 -14.81 23.89
CA LYS A 59 -1.22 -16.00 23.34
C LYS A 59 -0.87 -15.89 21.86
N VAL A 60 -1.38 -14.86 21.18
CA VAL A 60 -1.11 -14.62 19.76
C VAL A 60 0.31 -14.11 19.55
N ASN A 61 1.05 -14.75 18.63
CA ASN A 61 2.36 -14.25 18.22
C ASN A 61 2.24 -13.22 17.08
N VAL A 62 3.36 -12.56 16.73
CA VAL A 62 3.37 -11.50 15.72
C VAL A 62 2.91 -12.01 14.35
N ASP A 63 3.35 -13.19 13.92
CA ASP A 63 3.01 -13.72 12.61
C ASP A 63 1.51 -14.04 12.51
N GLN A 64 0.93 -14.63 13.56
CA GLN A 64 -0.50 -14.89 13.66
C GLN A 64 -1.30 -13.58 13.66
N LEU A 65 -0.84 -12.57 14.41
CA LEU A 65 -1.46 -11.25 14.43
C LEU A 65 -1.48 -10.62 13.04
N VAL A 66 -0.35 -10.66 12.33
CA VAL A 66 -0.22 -10.14 10.97
C VAL A 66 -1.15 -10.89 10.01
N GLN A 67 -1.21 -12.23 10.08
CA GLN A 67 -2.09 -13.05 9.24
C GLN A 67 -3.57 -12.72 9.46
N GLN A 68 -3.99 -12.48 10.70
CA GLN A 68 -5.38 -12.16 11.02
C GLN A 68 -5.76 -10.72 10.65
N VAL A 69 -4.88 -9.76 10.89
CA VAL A 69 -5.20 -8.33 10.78
C VAL A 69 -4.99 -7.81 9.36
N THR A 70 -3.99 -8.29 8.63
CA THR A 70 -3.60 -7.73 7.31
C THR A 70 -4.75 -7.76 6.28
N PRO A 71 -5.54 -8.83 6.13
CA PRO A 71 -6.63 -8.85 5.17
C PRO A 71 -7.66 -7.75 5.44
N LYS A 72 -8.07 -7.59 6.71
CA LYS A 72 -9.04 -6.56 7.14
C LYS A 72 -8.46 -5.16 7.00
N ALA A 73 -7.20 -4.97 7.40
CA ALA A 73 -6.51 -3.70 7.29
C ALA A 73 -6.46 -3.21 5.83
N ARG A 74 -6.21 -4.10 4.86
CA ARG A 74 -6.17 -3.75 3.43
C ARG A 74 -7.53 -3.32 2.89
N THR A 75 -8.63 -3.92 3.35
CA THR A 75 -9.98 -3.53 2.91
C THR A 75 -10.43 -2.19 3.47
N MET A 76 -9.88 -1.78 4.62
CA MET A 76 -10.21 -0.49 5.25
C MET A 76 -9.57 0.71 4.57
N ILE A 77 -8.62 0.52 3.66
CA ILE A 77 -7.97 1.63 2.96
C ILE A 77 -9.00 2.30 2.04
N PRO A 78 -9.32 3.59 2.25
CA PRO A 78 -10.30 4.29 1.41
C PRO A 78 -9.87 4.35 -0.06
N ASP A 79 -10.84 4.26 -0.97
CA ASP A 79 -10.56 4.33 -2.41
C ASP A 79 -10.03 5.70 -2.83
N THR A 80 -10.33 6.76 -2.08
CA THR A 80 -9.75 8.09 -2.29
C THR A 80 -8.23 8.07 -2.17
N VAL A 81 -7.68 7.42 -1.14
CA VAL A 81 -6.23 7.26 -0.93
C VAL A 81 -5.60 6.44 -2.07
N LYS A 82 -6.25 5.34 -2.47
CA LYS A 82 -5.77 4.49 -3.59
C LYS A 82 -5.74 5.27 -4.90
N LYS A 83 -6.80 6.04 -5.18
CA LYS A 83 -6.93 6.85 -6.40
C LYS A 83 -5.88 7.96 -6.45
N GLU A 84 -5.66 8.67 -5.35
CA GLU A 84 -4.64 9.72 -5.26
C GLU A 84 -3.24 9.16 -5.54
N LEU A 85 -2.87 8.03 -4.90
CA LEU A 85 -1.59 7.39 -5.14
C LEU A 85 -1.43 6.92 -6.59
N LEU A 86 -2.49 6.33 -7.17
CA LEU A 86 -2.46 5.89 -8.56
C LEU A 86 -2.32 7.09 -9.51
N GLN A 87 -2.99 8.20 -9.25
CA GLN A 87 -2.82 9.43 -10.01
C GLN A 87 -1.39 9.95 -9.92
N LYS A 88 -0.81 9.98 -8.72
CA LYS A 88 0.58 10.46 -8.55
C LYS A 88 1.59 9.56 -9.25
N ILE A 89 1.41 8.24 -9.23
CA ILE A 89 2.24 7.29 -10.00
C ILE A 89 2.13 7.58 -11.49
N LYS A 90 0.91 7.77 -12.03
CA LYS A 90 0.72 8.09 -13.45
C LYS A 90 1.42 9.38 -13.85
N THR A 91 1.26 10.44 -13.05
CA THR A 91 1.93 11.72 -13.29
C THR A 91 3.44 11.57 -13.34
N LEU A 92 4.04 10.85 -12.38
CA LEU A 92 5.48 10.62 -12.36
C LEU A 92 5.95 9.84 -13.60
N LEU A 93 5.23 8.80 -14.02
CA LEU A 93 5.58 8.04 -15.21
C LEU A 93 5.54 8.91 -16.48
N THR A 94 4.50 9.75 -16.63
CA THR A 94 4.41 10.68 -17.76
C THR A 94 5.53 11.73 -17.73
N GLU A 95 5.83 12.30 -16.56
CA GLU A 95 6.95 13.25 -16.39
C GLU A 95 8.30 12.63 -16.77
N HIS A 96 8.51 11.33 -16.52
CA HIS A 96 9.74 10.63 -16.91
C HIS A 96 9.79 10.30 -18.41
N GLU A 97 8.66 10.02 -19.04
CA GLU A 97 8.58 9.80 -20.50
C GLU A 97 8.84 11.09 -21.30
N GLU A 98 8.42 12.25 -20.79
CA GLU A 98 8.62 13.56 -21.45
C GLU A 98 10.05 14.12 -21.29
N ASN A 99 10.80 13.66 -20.30
CA ASN A 99 12.15 14.11 -19.99
C ASN A 99 13.27 13.20 -20.55
N GLN A 100 12.91 12.22 -21.40
CA GLN A 100 13.82 11.33 -22.13
C GLN A 100 13.84 11.67 -23.62
#